data_AF-A0A553FB31-F1
#
_entry.id   AF-A0A553FB31-F1
#
_cell.length_a   1.000
_cell.length_b   1.000
_cell.length_c   1.000
_cell.angle_alpha   90.00
_cell.angle_beta   90.00
_cell.angle_gamma   90.00
#
_symmetry.space_group_name_H-M   'P 1'
#
loop_
_entity.id
_entity.type
_entity.pdbx_description
1 polymer ?
#
loop_
_entity_poly.entity_id
_entity_poly.type
_entity_poly.pdbx_seq_one_letter_code
_entity_poly.pdbx_strand_id
1 'polypeptide(L)'
;MRKLLTSPAKMSIGTLENQIYQTALKYVADLALNLMAVKVENHPEDFLGWCKELHKLCKHGINMDLLEENQFRPLKKLQETLEAGISVCQLKMTRITPWPIYLSFIEENSTLQALEERLALLDYINEIKTKPLAEMIEEDRLAFTGKHSAKHDISIYNFDVEWFASTKGAKIFHNLLVNHSEYFDSALAHIPLEGDVTKANYDAFVSAYCNVFTEHTDGDKPSMMAATRLLAMRRPDIFVALTNAKLDVICQGLSITKFNNQSFDGYWDELITAIQTCPWHREPKPSDEQQLRIWQARALMIDLFLFADESLAENSNYVRMRDKPKKTKVGVARSVKRTKESAEQIVDKALAQEDIPEYLLEMRNSLINSVKDGKPVEKAISLMRSIFG
;
A
#
# COMPACT_ATOMS: atom_id res chain seq x y z
N MET A 1 -11.72 -25.28 -18.06
CA MET A 1 -12.49 -24.24 -17.37
C MET A 1 -13.75 -24.77 -16.64
N ARG A 2 -14.77 -25.32 -17.33
CA ARG A 2 -16.03 -25.75 -16.68
C ARG A 2 -15.85 -26.60 -15.40
N LYS A 3 -14.98 -27.62 -15.45
CA LYS A 3 -14.67 -28.47 -14.28
C LYS A 3 -14.17 -27.65 -13.09
N LEU A 4 -13.25 -26.71 -13.33
CA LEU A 4 -12.70 -25.80 -12.31
C LEU A 4 -13.79 -24.89 -11.74
N LEU A 5 -14.61 -24.25 -12.58
CA LEU A 5 -15.67 -23.35 -12.11
C LEU A 5 -16.71 -24.05 -11.22
N THR A 6 -16.98 -25.34 -11.47
CA THR A 6 -17.96 -26.11 -10.69
C THR A 6 -17.38 -26.87 -9.51
N SER A 7 -16.05 -26.93 -9.35
CA SER A 7 -15.44 -27.79 -8.33
C SER A 7 -15.77 -27.38 -6.88
N PRO A 8 -15.89 -26.10 -6.52
CA PRO A 8 -16.23 -25.72 -5.14
C PRO A 8 -17.58 -26.25 -4.66
N ALA A 9 -18.55 -26.47 -5.56
CA ALA A 9 -19.85 -27.04 -5.22
C ALA A 9 -19.76 -28.49 -4.72
N LYS A 10 -18.62 -29.17 -4.94
CA LYS A 10 -18.35 -30.54 -4.47
C LYS A 10 -17.36 -30.58 -3.31
N MET A 11 -16.77 -29.44 -2.95
CA MET A 11 -15.82 -29.32 -1.85
C MET A 11 -16.57 -29.15 -0.52
N SER A 12 -15.94 -29.54 0.58
CA SER A 12 -16.43 -29.22 1.93
C SER A 12 -16.03 -27.78 2.27
N ILE A 13 -16.83 -26.81 1.82
CA ILE A 13 -16.61 -25.38 2.08
C ILE A 13 -17.59 -24.85 3.13
N GLY A 14 -17.12 -23.96 3.99
CA GLY A 14 -17.93 -23.26 4.98
C GLY A 14 -18.76 -22.11 4.39
N THR A 15 -19.58 -21.48 5.22
CA THR A 15 -20.49 -20.40 4.81
C THR A 15 -19.80 -19.25 4.09
N LEU A 16 -18.67 -18.79 4.63
CA LEU A 16 -17.90 -17.67 4.09
C LEU A 16 -17.28 -18.01 2.72
N GLU A 17 -16.66 -19.17 2.61
CA GLU A 17 -16.07 -19.66 1.35
C GLU A 17 -17.16 -19.83 0.27
N ASN A 18 -18.35 -20.31 0.66
CA ASN A 18 -19.49 -20.37 -0.24
C ASN A 18 -19.97 -18.96 -0.66
N GLN A 19 -20.00 -17.97 0.23
CA GLN A 19 -20.35 -16.58 -0.14
C GLN A 19 -19.37 -16.00 -1.17
N ILE A 20 -18.06 -16.24 -0.99
CA ILE A 20 -17.01 -15.82 -1.93
C ILE A 20 -17.19 -16.54 -3.26
N TYR A 21 -17.43 -17.85 -3.24
CA TYR A 21 -17.70 -18.65 -4.43
C TYR A 21 -18.90 -18.13 -5.21
N GLN A 22 -20.05 -17.92 -4.56
CA GLN A 22 -21.25 -17.40 -5.22
C GLN A 22 -21.02 -15.99 -5.78
N THR A 23 -20.23 -15.16 -5.09
CA THR A 23 -19.89 -13.82 -5.58
C THR A 23 -18.99 -13.88 -6.80
N ALA A 24 -17.98 -14.75 -6.80
CA ALA A 24 -17.12 -14.99 -7.96
C ALA A 24 -17.93 -15.49 -9.16
N LEU A 25 -18.87 -16.42 -8.98
CA LEU A 25 -19.71 -16.94 -10.06
C LEU A 25 -20.56 -15.86 -10.75
N LYS A 26 -21.00 -14.82 -10.02
CA LYS A 26 -21.72 -13.69 -10.63
C LYS A 26 -20.87 -12.97 -11.67
N TYR A 27 -19.59 -12.74 -11.38
CA TYR A 27 -18.68 -12.07 -12.32
C TYR A 27 -18.20 -13.02 -13.43
N VAL A 28 -18.10 -14.32 -13.15
CA VAL A 28 -17.79 -15.35 -14.16
C VAL A 28 -18.84 -15.38 -15.27
N ALA A 29 -20.12 -15.12 -14.95
CA ALA A 29 -21.19 -15.12 -15.95
C ALA A 29 -20.92 -14.12 -17.09
N ASP A 30 -20.44 -12.91 -16.76
CA ASP A 30 -20.09 -11.86 -17.73
C ASP A 30 -18.82 -12.18 -18.54
N LEU A 31 -18.02 -13.13 -18.07
CA LEU A 31 -16.71 -13.50 -18.63
C LEU A 31 -16.68 -14.92 -19.22
N ALA A 32 -17.84 -15.57 -19.32
CA ALA A 32 -17.92 -17.00 -19.53
C ALA A 32 -17.21 -17.45 -20.82
N LEU A 33 -17.40 -16.73 -21.94
CA LEU A 33 -16.76 -17.06 -23.21
C LEU A 33 -15.23 -16.94 -23.13
N ASN A 34 -14.74 -15.82 -22.58
CA ASN A 34 -13.31 -15.56 -22.42
C ASN A 34 -12.65 -16.60 -21.52
N LEU A 35 -13.27 -16.92 -20.38
CA LEU A 35 -12.78 -17.95 -19.45
C LEU A 35 -12.82 -19.35 -20.07
N MET A 36 -13.86 -19.68 -20.85
CA MET A 36 -13.98 -21.00 -21.48
C MET A 36 -12.93 -21.24 -22.58
N ALA A 37 -12.40 -20.18 -23.18
CA ALA A 37 -11.27 -20.24 -24.12
C ALA A 37 -9.92 -20.55 -23.41
N VAL A 38 -9.84 -20.38 -22.09
CA VAL A 38 -8.61 -20.64 -21.33
C VAL A 38 -8.45 -22.12 -21.03
N LYS A 39 -7.29 -22.69 -21.40
CA LYS A 39 -6.90 -24.05 -21.05
C LYS A 39 -6.61 -24.13 -19.55
N VAL A 40 -7.18 -25.14 -18.88
CA VAL A 40 -6.96 -25.38 -17.45
C VAL A 40 -6.20 -26.69 -17.29
N GLU A 41 -5.03 -26.61 -16.66
CA GLU A 41 -4.15 -27.76 -16.45
C GLU A 41 -4.24 -28.26 -15.02
N ASN A 42 -4.29 -27.35 -14.05
CA ASN A 42 -4.36 -27.66 -12.64
C ASN A 42 -5.82 -27.63 -12.14
N HIS A 43 -6.21 -28.60 -11.31
CA HIS A 43 -7.55 -28.73 -10.75
C HIS A 43 -7.46 -28.98 -9.24
N PRO A 44 -7.33 -27.92 -8.44
CA PRO A 44 -7.18 -28.04 -6.98
C PRO A 44 -8.37 -28.72 -6.31
N GLU A 45 -8.09 -29.45 -5.24
CA GLU A 45 -9.09 -30.19 -4.45
C GLU A 45 -9.62 -29.39 -3.25
N ASP A 46 -8.95 -28.28 -2.90
CA ASP A 46 -9.36 -27.36 -1.83
C ASP A 46 -9.72 -25.97 -2.38
N PHE A 47 -10.43 -25.20 -1.55
CA PHE A 47 -10.96 -23.89 -1.95
C PHE A 47 -9.89 -22.80 -2.10
N LEU A 48 -8.82 -22.84 -1.30
CA LEU A 48 -7.70 -21.90 -1.42
C LEU A 48 -6.97 -22.11 -2.74
N GLY A 49 -6.68 -23.38 -3.08
CA GLY A 49 -6.13 -23.77 -4.36
C GLY A 49 -7.04 -23.32 -5.51
N TRP A 50 -8.35 -23.50 -5.40
CA TRP A 50 -9.31 -23.02 -6.40
C TRP A 50 -9.23 -21.50 -6.61
N CYS A 51 -9.20 -20.71 -5.54
CA CYS A 51 -9.07 -19.25 -5.65
C CYS A 51 -7.75 -18.86 -6.34
N LYS A 52 -6.63 -19.50 -5.96
CA LYS A 52 -5.30 -19.25 -6.57
C LYS A 52 -5.28 -19.59 -8.06
N GLU A 53 -5.79 -20.77 -8.44
CA GLU A 53 -5.80 -21.21 -9.83
C GLU A 53 -6.68 -20.30 -10.68
N LEU A 54 -7.90 -20.00 -10.24
CA LEU A 54 -8.80 -19.14 -11.01
C LEU A 54 -8.26 -17.71 -11.11
N HIS A 55 -7.65 -17.17 -10.04
CA HIS A 55 -7.01 -15.85 -10.07
C HIS A 55 -5.87 -15.80 -11.08
N LYS A 56 -4.97 -16.79 -11.05
CA LYS A 56 -3.88 -16.94 -12.02
C LYS A 56 -4.40 -16.95 -13.45
N LEU A 57 -5.47 -17.71 -13.74
CA LEU A 57 -6.07 -17.77 -15.07
C LEU A 57 -6.72 -16.44 -15.47
N CYS A 58 -7.35 -15.73 -14.53
CA CYS A 58 -7.91 -14.40 -14.78
C CYS A 58 -6.82 -13.36 -15.07
N LYS A 59 -5.63 -13.51 -14.47
CA LYS A 59 -4.52 -12.58 -14.64
C LYS A 59 -3.70 -12.84 -15.90
N HIS A 60 -3.41 -14.11 -16.18
CA HIS A 60 -2.43 -14.52 -17.20
C HIS A 60 -3.02 -15.35 -18.34
N GLY A 61 -4.20 -15.96 -18.14
CA GLY A 61 -4.80 -16.88 -19.10
C GLY A 61 -5.80 -16.23 -20.06
N ILE A 62 -6.47 -15.15 -19.64
CA ILE A 62 -7.43 -14.43 -20.47
C ILE A 62 -6.68 -13.60 -21.53
N ASN A 63 -7.10 -13.72 -22.79
CA ASN A 63 -6.64 -12.83 -23.84
C ASN A 63 -7.33 -11.46 -23.69
N MET A 64 -6.57 -10.47 -23.24
CA MET A 64 -7.06 -9.11 -22.98
C MET A 64 -7.52 -8.39 -24.25
N ASP A 65 -6.98 -8.74 -25.43
CA ASP A 65 -7.37 -8.14 -26.72
C ASP A 65 -8.77 -8.56 -27.17
N LEU A 66 -9.29 -9.65 -26.59
CA LEU A 66 -10.62 -10.20 -26.88
C LEU A 66 -11.67 -9.82 -25.83
N LEU A 67 -11.33 -8.94 -24.88
CA LEU A 67 -12.27 -8.42 -23.91
C LEU A 67 -13.01 -7.20 -24.45
N GLU A 68 -14.32 -7.21 -24.30
CA GLU A 68 -15.16 -6.04 -24.53
C GLU A 68 -15.03 -5.03 -23.37
N GLU A 69 -15.24 -3.74 -23.63
CA GLU A 69 -15.06 -2.66 -22.65
C GLU A 69 -15.88 -2.86 -21.35
N ASN A 70 -17.09 -3.40 -21.48
CA ASN A 70 -17.97 -3.75 -20.36
C ASN A 70 -17.46 -4.91 -19.49
N GLN A 71 -16.55 -5.76 -19.99
CA GLN A 71 -16.04 -6.95 -19.30
C GLN A 71 -14.84 -6.67 -18.39
N PHE A 72 -14.12 -5.56 -18.59
CA PHE A 72 -12.96 -5.19 -17.75
C PHE A 72 -13.35 -5.01 -16.28
N ARG A 73 -14.51 -4.41 -16.01
CA ARG A 73 -14.99 -4.19 -14.64
C ARG A 73 -15.36 -5.52 -13.93
N PRO A 74 -16.16 -6.42 -14.52
CA PRO A 74 -16.36 -7.77 -14.01
C PRO A 74 -15.05 -8.54 -13.78
N LEU A 75 -14.09 -8.48 -14.70
CA LEU A 75 -12.80 -9.16 -14.55
C LEU A 75 -12.04 -8.66 -13.33
N LYS A 76 -11.92 -7.34 -13.17
CA LYS A 76 -11.30 -6.75 -11.99
C LYS A 76 -12.01 -7.16 -10.71
N LYS A 77 -13.35 -7.18 -10.71
CA LYS A 77 -14.12 -7.59 -9.54
C LYS A 77 -13.98 -9.08 -9.20
N LEU A 78 -13.86 -9.93 -10.22
CA LEU A 78 -13.55 -11.34 -10.05
C LEU A 78 -12.17 -11.52 -9.42
N GLN A 79 -11.15 -10.83 -9.94
CA GLN A 79 -9.79 -10.85 -9.38
C GLN A 79 -9.79 -10.41 -7.91
N GLU A 80 -10.36 -9.23 -7.59
CA GLU A 80 -10.46 -8.73 -6.21
C GLU A 80 -11.18 -9.72 -5.27
N THR A 81 -12.24 -10.38 -5.76
CA THR A 81 -12.99 -11.39 -4.98
C THR A 81 -12.13 -12.62 -4.68
N LEU A 82 -11.33 -13.07 -5.64
CA LEU A 82 -10.44 -14.23 -5.49
C LEU A 82 -9.25 -13.89 -4.58
N GLU A 83 -8.69 -12.69 -4.68
CA GLU A 83 -7.62 -12.18 -3.79
C GLU A 83 -8.08 -12.12 -2.33
N ALA A 84 -9.30 -11.62 -2.10
CA ALA A 84 -9.93 -11.67 -0.78
C ALA A 84 -10.13 -13.12 -0.31
N GLY A 85 -10.58 -14.02 -1.19
CA GLY A 85 -10.71 -15.45 -0.90
C GLY A 85 -9.40 -16.12 -0.49
N ILE A 86 -8.30 -15.82 -1.20
CA ILE A 86 -6.96 -16.31 -0.88
C ILE A 86 -6.56 -15.85 0.53
N SER A 87 -6.67 -14.55 0.80
CA SER A 87 -6.32 -13.94 2.07
C SER A 87 -7.14 -14.52 3.23
N VAL A 88 -8.47 -14.61 3.07
CA VAL A 88 -9.38 -15.18 4.08
C VAL A 88 -9.00 -16.61 4.41
N CYS A 89 -8.73 -17.45 3.40
CA CYS A 89 -8.36 -18.84 3.64
C CYS A 89 -6.99 -18.97 4.32
N GLN A 90 -6.02 -18.15 3.93
CA GLN A 90 -4.70 -18.11 4.56
C GLN A 90 -4.79 -17.72 6.05
N LEU A 91 -5.51 -16.64 6.35
CA LEU A 91 -5.76 -16.18 7.72
C LEU A 91 -6.60 -17.15 8.55
N LYS A 92 -7.56 -17.84 7.93
CA LYS A 92 -8.37 -18.86 8.62
C LYS A 92 -7.50 -19.99 9.16
N MET A 93 -6.48 -20.39 8.42
CA MET A 93 -5.54 -21.43 8.87
C MET A 93 -4.74 -20.96 10.09
N THR A 94 -4.30 -19.69 10.13
CA THR A 94 -3.43 -19.19 11.21
C THR A 94 -4.01 -19.33 12.60
N ARG A 95 -5.34 -19.39 12.74
CA ARG A 95 -6.02 -19.52 14.05
C ARG A 95 -5.59 -20.75 14.85
N ILE A 96 -5.16 -21.81 14.16
CA ILE A 96 -4.75 -23.09 14.77
C ILE A 96 -3.31 -23.48 14.42
N THR A 97 -2.60 -22.64 13.65
CA THR A 97 -1.25 -22.95 13.16
C THR A 97 -0.22 -22.88 14.29
N PRO A 98 0.60 -23.93 14.48
CA PRO A 98 1.74 -23.88 15.41
C PRO A 98 2.89 -23.05 14.82
N TRP A 99 3.77 -22.53 15.67
CA TRP A 99 4.85 -21.63 15.27
C TRP A 99 5.70 -22.11 14.07
N PRO A 100 6.17 -23.38 13.99
CA PRO A 100 7.01 -23.81 12.87
C PRO A 100 6.32 -23.66 11.50
N ILE A 101 5.00 -23.88 11.44
CA ILE A 101 4.23 -23.77 10.20
C ILE A 101 3.93 -22.29 9.88
N TYR A 102 3.68 -21.47 10.91
CA TYR A 102 3.52 -20.03 10.75
C TYR A 102 4.79 -19.38 10.18
N LEU A 103 5.95 -19.76 10.73
CA LEU A 103 7.26 -19.33 10.29
C LEU A 103 7.56 -19.82 8.87
N SER A 104 7.40 -21.11 8.58
CA SER A 104 7.64 -21.70 7.25
C SER A 104 6.83 -20.97 6.17
N PHE A 105 5.57 -20.64 6.47
CA PHE A 105 4.74 -19.87 5.53
C PHE A 105 5.34 -18.49 5.23
N ILE A 106 5.84 -17.76 6.25
CA ILE A 106 6.46 -16.46 6.06
C ILE A 106 7.74 -16.58 5.23
N GLU A 107 8.58 -17.58 5.53
CA GLU A 107 9.86 -17.81 4.84
C GLU A 107 9.66 -18.22 3.38
N GLU A 108 8.71 -19.14 3.10
CA GLU A 108 8.34 -19.57 1.76
C GLU A 108 7.81 -18.43 0.89
N ASN A 109 7.18 -17.42 1.52
CA ASN A 109 6.63 -16.25 0.83
C ASN A 109 7.54 -15.01 0.94
N SER A 110 8.76 -15.18 1.46
CA SER A 110 9.68 -14.08 1.78
C SER A 110 9.92 -13.10 0.62
N THR A 111 10.22 -13.63 -0.57
CA THR A 111 10.49 -12.84 -1.76
C THR A 111 9.23 -12.11 -2.24
N LEU A 112 8.11 -12.82 -2.34
CA LEU A 112 6.83 -12.27 -2.80
C LEU A 112 6.32 -11.17 -1.88
N GLN A 113 6.49 -11.33 -0.56
CA GLN A 113 6.00 -10.42 0.46
C GLN A 113 6.97 -9.28 0.82
N ALA A 114 8.13 -9.20 0.15
CA ALA A 114 9.21 -8.27 0.49
C ALA A 114 9.63 -8.35 1.97
N LEU A 115 9.76 -9.57 2.50
CA LEU A 115 10.06 -9.81 3.91
C LEU A 115 11.33 -9.07 4.38
N GLU A 116 12.39 -9.06 3.57
CA GLU A 116 13.63 -8.38 3.92
C GLU A 116 13.45 -6.87 4.11
N GLU A 117 12.69 -6.19 3.24
CA GLU A 117 12.39 -4.76 3.44
C GLU A 117 11.52 -4.52 4.67
N ARG A 118 10.56 -5.41 4.93
CA ARG A 118 9.68 -5.32 6.10
C ARG A 118 10.46 -5.51 7.40
N LEU A 119 11.41 -6.44 7.43
CA LEU A 119 12.31 -6.63 8.56
C LEU A 119 13.28 -5.45 8.71
N ALA A 120 13.83 -4.92 7.61
CA ALA A 120 14.69 -3.73 7.65
C ALA A 120 13.97 -2.50 8.22
N LEU A 121 12.69 -2.29 7.88
CA LEU A 121 11.85 -1.29 8.53
C LEU A 121 11.76 -1.54 10.04
N LEU A 122 11.50 -2.78 10.47
CA LEU A 122 11.34 -3.09 11.89
C LEU A 122 12.64 -2.96 12.68
N ASP A 123 13.78 -3.33 12.09
CA ASP A 123 15.10 -3.14 12.70
C ASP A 123 15.35 -1.64 12.92
N TYR A 124 15.09 -0.82 11.90
CA TYR A 124 15.21 0.64 12.00
C TYR A 124 14.27 1.23 13.05
N ILE A 125 13.01 0.81 13.08
CA ILE A 125 12.04 1.23 14.08
C ILE A 125 12.50 0.82 15.49
N ASN A 126 13.10 -0.36 15.64
CA ASN A 126 13.61 -0.83 16.92
C ASN A 126 14.73 0.07 17.47
N GLU A 127 15.55 0.67 16.61
CA GLU A 127 16.59 1.64 17.00
C GLU A 127 16.00 2.96 17.50
N ILE A 128 14.86 3.40 16.95
CA ILE A 128 14.30 4.73 17.23
C ILE A 128 13.06 4.72 18.16
N LYS A 129 12.40 3.58 18.39
CA LYS A 129 11.09 3.51 19.09
C LYS A 129 11.11 3.98 20.55
N THR A 130 12.28 4.11 21.16
CA THR A 130 12.45 4.63 22.53
C THR A 130 12.55 6.15 22.56
N LYS A 131 12.87 6.78 21.44
CA LYS A 131 12.96 8.23 21.29
C LYS A 131 11.54 8.83 21.21
N PRO A 132 11.26 9.93 21.92
CA PRO A 132 10.00 10.65 21.74
C PRO A 132 9.82 11.14 20.29
N LEU A 133 8.61 11.02 19.75
CA LEU A 133 8.19 11.53 18.44
C LEU A 133 8.47 13.03 18.31
N ALA A 134 8.35 13.80 19.39
CA ALA A 134 8.67 15.22 19.39
C ALA A 134 10.15 15.52 19.11
N GLU A 135 11.04 14.60 19.47
CA GLU A 135 12.49 14.74 19.29
C GLU A 135 12.99 14.13 17.98
N MET A 136 12.15 13.37 17.27
CA MET A 136 12.49 12.77 15.98
C MET A 136 12.60 13.84 14.88
N ILE A 137 13.52 13.62 13.94
CA ILE A 137 13.49 14.35 12.67
C ILE A 137 12.23 13.96 11.89
N GLU A 138 11.88 14.75 10.88
CA GLU A 138 10.65 14.53 10.11
C GLU A 138 10.60 13.13 9.50
N GLU A 139 11.70 12.68 8.92
CA GLU A 139 11.84 11.40 8.22
C GLU A 139 11.66 10.20 9.16
N ASP A 140 12.31 10.19 10.33
CA ASP A 140 12.15 9.13 11.35
C ASP A 140 10.69 9.04 11.83
N ARG A 141 10.09 10.19 12.10
CA ARG A 141 8.69 10.27 12.53
C ARG A 141 7.73 9.81 11.43
N LEU A 142 8.04 10.09 10.18
CA LEU A 142 7.29 9.59 9.03
C LEU A 142 7.50 8.09 8.79
N ALA A 143 8.69 7.56 9.07
CA ALA A 143 8.96 6.12 9.07
C ALA A 143 8.12 5.40 10.14
N PHE A 144 8.13 5.92 11.36
CA PHE A 144 7.32 5.42 12.47
C PHE A 144 5.82 5.46 12.14
N THR A 145 5.35 6.56 11.55
CA THR A 145 3.93 6.73 11.25
C THR A 145 3.47 6.15 9.91
N GLY A 146 4.38 5.66 9.06
CA GLY A 146 4.03 4.98 7.83
C GLY A 146 3.60 5.91 6.69
N LYS A 147 4.40 6.95 6.39
CA LYS A 147 4.15 7.84 5.25
C LYS A 147 5.45 8.16 4.53
N HIS A 148 5.52 7.83 3.25
CA HIS A 148 6.69 8.14 2.44
C HIS A 148 6.73 9.63 2.05
N SER A 149 7.95 10.14 1.85
CA SER A 149 8.23 11.51 1.41
C SER A 149 9.52 11.52 0.58
N ALA A 150 9.67 12.53 -0.28
CA ALA A 150 10.85 12.69 -1.13
C ALA A 150 12.16 12.96 -0.36
N LYS A 151 12.10 13.18 0.96
CA LYS A 151 13.27 13.40 1.81
C LYS A 151 13.88 12.09 2.36
N HIS A 152 13.17 10.97 2.24
CA HIS A 152 13.73 9.68 2.65
C HIS A 152 14.84 9.28 1.66
N ASP A 153 16.09 9.48 2.08
CA ASP A 153 17.26 9.03 1.34
C ASP A 153 17.35 7.51 1.39
N ILE A 154 17.41 6.87 0.21
CA ILE A 154 17.49 5.42 0.06
C ILE A 154 18.76 4.79 0.64
N SER A 155 19.79 5.60 0.95
CA SER A 155 20.99 5.15 1.66
C SER A 155 20.79 5.00 3.16
N ILE A 156 19.75 5.65 3.72
CA ILE A 156 19.37 5.58 5.14
C ILE A 156 18.12 4.70 5.29
N TYR A 157 17.08 4.99 4.52
CA TYR A 157 15.81 4.26 4.50
C TYR A 157 15.82 3.28 3.32
N ASN A 158 16.56 2.18 3.49
CA ASN A 158 16.70 1.13 2.48
C ASN A 158 15.51 0.15 2.43
N PHE A 159 14.31 0.65 2.76
CA PHE A 159 13.05 -0.06 2.86
C PHE A 159 11.88 0.91 2.61
N ASP A 160 10.72 0.39 2.21
CA ASP A 160 9.50 1.21 2.17
C ASP A 160 8.94 1.47 3.58
N VAL A 161 8.97 2.74 3.99
CA VAL A 161 8.38 3.20 5.25
C VAL A 161 6.87 2.92 5.35
N GLU A 162 6.17 2.76 4.23
CA GLU A 162 4.73 2.50 4.19
C GLU A 162 4.36 1.01 4.38
N TRP A 163 5.33 0.11 4.57
CA TRP A 163 5.06 -1.30 4.88
C TRP A 163 4.21 -1.45 6.16
N PHE A 164 3.43 -2.54 6.23
CA PHE A 164 2.43 -2.87 7.28
C PHE A 164 1.18 -1.98 7.34
N ALA A 165 1.28 -0.66 7.21
CA ALA A 165 0.12 0.23 7.05
C ALA A 165 0.55 1.64 6.65
N SER A 166 0.17 2.06 5.43
CA SER A 166 0.32 3.44 5.00
C SER A 166 -0.71 4.34 5.68
N THR A 167 -0.25 5.44 6.27
CA THR A 167 -1.11 6.49 6.84
C THR A 167 -1.10 7.77 6.00
N LYS A 168 -0.58 7.74 4.77
CA LYS A 168 -0.48 8.93 3.90
C LYS A 168 -1.80 9.67 3.68
N GLY A 169 -2.93 8.96 3.74
CA GLY A 169 -4.27 9.52 3.62
C GLY A 169 -4.78 10.22 4.88
N ALA A 170 -4.17 9.99 6.05
CA ALA A 170 -4.61 10.51 7.35
C ALA A 170 -4.10 11.94 7.58
N LYS A 171 -4.56 12.89 6.76
CA LYS A 171 -4.03 14.27 6.73
C LYS A 171 -4.10 14.99 8.09
N ILE A 172 -5.22 14.87 8.80
CA ILE A 172 -5.42 15.51 10.11
C ILE A 172 -4.46 14.91 11.14
N PHE A 173 -4.34 13.58 11.19
CA PHE A 173 -3.37 12.90 12.04
C PHE A 173 -1.94 13.40 11.78
N HIS A 174 -1.52 13.50 10.51
CA HIS A 174 -0.20 14.02 10.16
C HIS A 174 -0.01 15.50 10.54
N ASN A 175 -1.06 16.32 10.46
CA ASN A 175 -1.00 17.71 10.90
C ASN A 175 -0.84 17.81 12.43
N LEU A 176 -1.64 17.06 13.19
CA LEU A 176 -1.53 16.98 14.64
C LEU A 176 -0.15 16.46 15.06
N LEU A 177 0.36 15.44 14.38
CA LEU A 177 1.68 14.88 14.68
C LEU A 177 2.82 15.89 14.51
N VAL A 178 2.70 16.83 13.56
CA VAL A 178 3.69 17.89 13.34
C VAL A 178 3.58 18.99 14.39
N ASN A 179 2.36 19.34 14.81
CA ASN A 179 2.12 20.50 15.66
C ASN A 179 2.04 20.16 17.17
N HIS A 180 1.77 18.90 17.50
CA HIS A 180 1.37 18.41 18.83
C HIS A 180 1.96 17.01 19.13
N SER A 181 3.18 16.73 18.66
CA SER A 181 3.85 15.42 18.79
C SER A 181 3.95 14.90 20.23
N GLU A 182 4.14 15.80 21.19
CA GLU A 182 4.30 15.51 22.63
C GLU A 182 3.07 14.83 23.24
N TYR A 183 1.88 15.10 22.69
CA TYR A 183 0.65 14.45 23.13
C TYR A 183 0.56 13.00 22.63
N PHE A 184 1.10 12.71 21.44
CA PHE A 184 1.24 11.33 20.96
C PHE A 184 2.30 10.57 21.75
N ASP A 185 3.38 11.22 22.18
CA ASP A 185 4.36 10.63 23.10
C ASP A 185 3.73 10.25 24.44
N SER A 186 2.93 11.18 25.00
CA SER A 186 2.17 10.94 26.23
C SER A 186 1.21 9.77 26.08
N ALA A 187 0.50 9.66 24.95
CA ALA A 187 -0.36 8.52 24.66
C ALA A 187 0.44 7.21 24.58
N LEU A 188 1.54 7.19 23.82
CA LEU A 188 2.39 6.00 23.65
C LEU A 188 3.04 5.54 24.96
N ALA A 189 3.32 6.45 25.89
CA ALA A 189 3.89 6.12 27.19
C ALA A 189 3.01 5.13 28.01
N HIS A 190 1.69 5.09 27.74
CA HIS A 190 0.81 4.10 28.38
C HIS A 190 1.05 2.66 27.92
N ILE A 191 1.68 2.45 26.77
CA ILE A 191 2.03 1.14 26.24
C ILE A 191 3.47 0.82 26.65
N PRO A 192 3.75 -0.25 27.40
CA PRO A 192 5.12 -0.58 27.79
C PRO A 192 5.93 -1.09 26.58
N LEU A 193 7.22 -0.70 26.52
CA LEU A 193 8.16 -1.13 25.47
C LEU A 193 8.48 -2.62 25.53
N GLU A 194 8.41 -3.21 26.72
CA GLU A 194 8.70 -4.62 27.00
C GLU A 194 7.71 -5.18 28.01
N GLY A 195 7.66 -6.50 28.14
CA GLY A 195 6.73 -7.17 29.05
C GLY A 195 5.28 -7.16 28.55
N ASP A 196 4.34 -7.40 29.46
CA ASP A 196 2.93 -7.57 29.13
C ASP A 196 2.24 -6.23 28.84
N VAL A 197 1.41 -6.21 27.80
CA VAL A 197 0.49 -5.08 27.52
C VAL A 197 -0.90 -5.48 27.98
N THR A 198 -1.46 -4.76 28.95
CA THR A 198 -2.80 -5.04 29.48
C THR A 198 -3.88 -4.25 28.73
N LYS A 199 -5.15 -4.64 28.86
CA LYS A 199 -6.29 -3.84 28.38
C LYS A 199 -6.25 -2.42 28.97
N ALA A 200 -5.90 -2.26 30.25
CA ALA A 200 -5.82 -0.95 30.89
C ALA A 200 -4.74 -0.05 30.26
N ASN A 201 -3.60 -0.62 29.84
CA ASN A 201 -2.58 0.12 29.08
C ASN A 201 -3.14 0.61 27.75
N TYR A 202 -3.85 -0.26 27.03
CA TYR A 202 -4.48 0.08 25.76
C TYR A 202 -5.57 1.14 25.92
N ASP A 203 -6.45 1.02 26.90
CA ASP A 203 -7.53 1.98 27.14
C ASP A 203 -6.98 3.36 27.49
N ALA A 204 -5.91 3.41 28.29
CA ALA A 204 -5.22 4.66 28.61
C ALA A 204 -4.59 5.30 27.36
N PHE A 205 -3.96 4.50 26.49
CA PHE A 205 -3.47 4.97 25.18
C PHE A 205 -4.61 5.53 24.32
N VAL A 206 -5.74 4.80 24.20
CA VAL A 206 -6.88 5.22 23.37
C VAL A 206 -7.47 6.52 23.87
N SER A 207 -7.67 6.63 25.19
CA SER A 207 -8.16 7.86 25.82
C SER A 207 -7.26 9.05 25.51
N ALA A 208 -5.94 8.92 25.77
CA ALA A 208 -4.98 9.98 25.48
C ALA A 208 -4.90 10.32 23.98
N TYR A 209 -4.88 9.32 23.09
CA TYR A 209 -4.86 9.51 21.65
C TYR A 209 -6.11 10.24 21.14
N CYS A 210 -7.30 9.85 21.59
CA CYS A 210 -8.56 10.48 21.22
C CYS A 210 -8.66 11.92 21.75
N ASN A 211 -8.09 12.21 22.92
CA ASN A 211 -8.07 13.56 23.48
C ASN A 211 -7.27 14.53 22.59
N VAL A 212 -6.19 14.09 21.93
CA VAL A 212 -5.43 14.95 21.00
C VAL A 212 -6.33 15.52 19.90
N PHE A 213 -7.23 14.69 19.34
CA PHE A 213 -8.16 15.13 18.30
C PHE A 213 -9.24 16.03 18.90
N THR A 214 -9.79 15.67 20.06
CA THR A 214 -10.84 16.46 20.73
C THR A 214 -10.36 17.87 21.11
N GLU A 215 -9.12 18.01 21.57
CA GLU A 215 -8.58 19.28 22.08
C GLU A 215 -7.98 20.17 20.98
N HIS A 216 -7.51 19.58 19.88
CA HIS A 216 -6.73 20.30 18.85
C HIS A 216 -7.35 20.28 17.45
N THR A 217 -8.61 19.88 17.32
CA THR A 217 -9.35 19.95 16.05
C THR A 217 -10.79 20.43 16.25
N ASP A 218 -11.41 20.95 15.18
CA ASP A 218 -12.81 21.39 15.19
C ASP A 218 -13.77 20.21 14.96
N GLY A 219 -13.68 19.19 15.83
CA GLY A 219 -14.57 18.02 15.81
C GLY A 219 -14.16 16.92 14.83
N ASP A 220 -12.90 16.90 14.38
CA ASP A 220 -12.38 15.79 13.58
C ASP A 220 -12.26 14.53 14.42
N LYS A 221 -12.57 13.39 13.80
CA LYS A 221 -12.57 12.11 14.49
C LYS A 221 -11.19 11.46 14.47
N PRO A 222 -10.75 10.85 15.59
CA PRO A 222 -9.51 10.10 15.65
C PRO A 222 -9.51 8.93 14.66
N SER A 223 -8.42 8.77 13.92
CA SER A 223 -8.26 7.64 13.01
C SER A 223 -7.73 6.42 13.76
N MET A 224 -8.55 5.37 13.89
CA MET A 224 -8.10 4.09 14.46
C MET A 224 -6.98 3.47 13.62
N MET A 225 -7.04 3.57 12.30
CA MET A 225 -6.00 3.03 11.41
C MET A 225 -4.62 3.62 11.72
N ALA A 226 -4.54 4.95 11.90
CA ALA A 226 -3.30 5.61 12.30
C ALA A 226 -2.85 5.22 13.73
N ALA A 227 -3.78 5.08 14.67
CA ALA A 227 -3.48 4.60 16.02
C ALA A 227 -2.88 3.18 16.02
N THR A 228 -3.46 2.25 15.26
CA THR A 228 -2.93 0.87 15.16
C THR A 228 -1.53 0.83 14.55
N ARG A 229 -1.19 1.76 13.65
CA ARG A 229 0.18 1.91 13.14
C ARG A 229 1.14 2.33 14.25
N LEU A 230 0.79 3.35 15.04
CA LEU A 230 1.62 3.80 16.18
C LEU A 230 1.86 2.65 17.18
N LEU A 231 0.79 1.94 17.54
CA LEU A 231 0.83 0.78 18.43
C LEU A 231 1.73 -0.34 17.88
N ALA A 232 1.57 -0.67 16.59
CA ALA A 232 2.35 -1.72 15.93
C ALA A 232 3.84 -1.37 15.82
N MET A 233 4.22 -0.12 15.61
CA MET A 233 5.65 0.26 15.61
C MET A 233 6.25 0.24 17.01
N ARG A 234 5.44 0.44 18.06
CA ARG A 234 5.90 0.33 19.45
C ARG A 234 6.00 -1.11 19.92
N ARG A 235 4.99 -1.94 19.63
CA ARG A 235 4.86 -3.34 20.06
C ARG A 235 4.36 -4.23 18.90
N PRO A 236 5.23 -4.52 17.91
CA PRO A 236 4.87 -5.32 16.74
C PRO A 236 4.58 -6.79 17.08
N ASP A 237 4.97 -7.26 18.26
CA ASP A 237 4.63 -8.57 18.81
C ASP A 237 3.19 -8.68 19.32
N ILE A 238 2.53 -7.54 19.61
CA ILE A 238 1.17 -7.50 20.18
C ILE A 238 0.16 -6.97 19.18
N PHE A 239 0.49 -5.86 18.50
CA PHE A 239 -0.48 -5.11 17.73
C PHE A 239 -0.41 -5.39 16.23
N VAL A 240 -1.60 -5.38 15.60
CA VAL A 240 -1.77 -5.53 14.16
C VAL A 240 -2.07 -4.17 13.55
N ALA A 241 -1.21 -3.68 12.65
CA ALA A 241 -1.48 -2.45 11.94
C ALA A 241 -2.60 -2.65 10.91
N LEU A 242 -3.65 -1.82 10.97
CA LEU A 242 -4.82 -1.94 10.09
C LEU A 242 -4.88 -0.84 9.04
N THR A 243 -5.54 -1.17 7.93
CA THR A 243 -6.08 -0.20 6.98
C THR A 243 -7.53 -0.56 6.69
N ASN A 244 -8.31 0.39 6.13
CA ASN A 244 -9.70 0.11 5.73
C ASN A 244 -9.80 -1.07 4.73
N ALA A 245 -8.78 -1.26 3.88
CA ALA A 245 -8.75 -2.36 2.92
C ALA A 245 -8.53 -3.74 3.58
N LYS A 246 -7.80 -3.78 4.70
CA LYS A 246 -7.43 -5.02 5.39
C LYS A 246 -8.48 -5.47 6.41
N LEU A 247 -9.20 -4.52 7.01
CA LEU A 247 -10.10 -4.76 8.15
C LEU A 247 -11.10 -5.90 7.89
N ASP A 248 -11.84 -5.83 6.79
CA ASP A 248 -12.89 -6.81 6.49
C ASP A 248 -12.33 -8.22 6.28
N VAL A 249 -11.23 -8.33 5.52
CA VAL A 249 -10.55 -9.59 5.22
C VAL A 249 -9.94 -10.21 6.48
N ILE A 250 -9.33 -9.41 7.36
CA ILE A 250 -8.78 -9.87 8.64
C ILE A 250 -9.91 -10.38 9.55
N CYS A 251 -11.00 -9.62 9.69
CA CYS A 251 -12.13 -10.05 10.51
C CYS A 251 -12.72 -11.39 10.02
N GLN A 252 -12.91 -11.51 8.71
CA GLN A 252 -13.42 -12.72 8.07
C GLN A 252 -12.47 -13.92 8.23
N GLY A 253 -11.19 -13.72 7.94
CA GLY A 253 -10.17 -14.77 8.04
C GLY A 253 -10.02 -15.29 9.46
N LEU A 254 -9.93 -14.40 10.45
CA LEU A 254 -9.85 -14.79 11.87
C LEU A 254 -11.19 -15.24 12.46
N SER A 255 -12.28 -15.12 11.70
CA SER A 255 -13.65 -15.46 12.13
C SER A 255 -14.07 -14.70 13.40
N ILE A 256 -13.75 -13.41 13.45
CA ILE A 256 -14.11 -12.49 14.54
C ILE A 256 -15.22 -11.55 14.12
N THR A 257 -15.86 -10.89 15.08
CA THR A 257 -16.94 -9.93 14.78
C THR A 257 -16.36 -8.76 14.00
N LYS A 258 -17.02 -8.40 12.90
CA LYS A 258 -16.65 -7.21 12.14
C LYS A 258 -16.93 -5.96 12.97
N PHE A 259 -15.90 -5.15 13.18
CA PHE A 259 -16.00 -3.84 13.79
C PHE A 259 -15.77 -2.73 12.76
N ASN A 260 -16.11 -1.49 13.10
CA ASN A 260 -15.92 -0.33 12.22
C ASN A 260 -14.61 0.40 12.50
N ASN A 261 -14.23 1.33 11.63
CA ASN A 261 -12.95 2.06 11.70
C ASN A 261 -12.85 3.12 12.81
N GLN A 262 -13.85 3.22 13.70
CA GLN A 262 -13.87 4.04 14.91
C GLN A 262 -14.02 3.18 16.18
N SER A 263 -14.11 1.86 16.05
CA SER A 263 -14.34 0.95 17.16
C SER A 263 -13.02 0.51 17.79
N PHE A 264 -12.46 1.36 18.63
CA PHE A 264 -11.25 1.06 19.38
C PHE A 264 -11.44 -0.13 20.34
N ASP A 265 -12.63 -0.26 20.95
CA ASP A 265 -12.94 -1.42 21.78
C ASP A 265 -12.95 -2.71 20.96
N GLY A 266 -13.63 -2.70 19.80
CA GLY A 266 -13.66 -3.83 18.88
C GLY A 266 -12.28 -4.24 18.38
N TYR A 267 -11.38 -3.28 18.15
CA TYR A 267 -9.99 -3.61 17.79
C TYR A 267 -9.30 -4.45 18.88
N TRP A 268 -9.44 -4.08 20.15
CA TRP A 268 -8.84 -4.88 21.21
C TRP A 268 -9.62 -6.17 21.49
N ASP A 269 -10.91 -6.05 21.75
CA ASP A 269 -11.76 -7.14 22.26
C ASP A 269 -12.02 -8.24 21.25
N GLU A 270 -12.02 -7.92 19.95
CA GLU A 270 -12.19 -8.90 18.88
C GLU A 270 -10.86 -9.30 18.26
N LEU A 271 -10.03 -8.34 17.82
CA LEU A 271 -8.82 -8.67 17.05
C LEU A 271 -7.63 -9.04 17.93
N ILE A 272 -7.21 -8.17 18.86
CA ILE A 272 -6.00 -8.42 19.65
C ILE A 272 -6.14 -9.64 20.54
N THR A 273 -7.29 -9.78 21.23
CA THR A 273 -7.59 -10.98 22.04
C THR A 273 -7.56 -12.25 21.19
N ALA A 274 -8.15 -12.26 19.99
CA ALA A 274 -8.15 -13.43 19.11
C ALA A 274 -6.72 -13.81 18.67
N ILE A 275 -5.89 -12.83 18.29
CA ILE A 275 -4.48 -13.07 17.97
C ILE A 275 -3.75 -13.71 19.14
N GLN A 276 -3.95 -13.21 20.36
CA GLN A 276 -3.34 -13.74 21.58
C GLN A 276 -3.80 -15.16 21.95
N THR A 277 -4.88 -15.66 21.35
CA THR A 277 -5.30 -17.06 21.50
C THR A 277 -4.65 -18.02 20.52
N CYS A 278 -4.04 -17.51 19.44
CA CYS A 278 -3.48 -18.36 18.39
C CYS A 278 -2.22 -19.10 18.89
N PRO A 279 -2.02 -20.39 18.51
CA PRO A 279 -0.88 -21.17 18.99
C PRO A 279 0.48 -20.53 18.66
N TRP A 280 0.66 -20.03 17.43
CA TRP A 280 1.88 -19.33 17.01
C TRP A 280 2.16 -18.03 17.79
N HIS A 281 1.13 -17.36 18.33
CA HIS A 281 1.33 -16.14 19.11
C HIS A 281 1.86 -16.44 20.51
N ARG A 282 1.43 -17.58 21.07
CA ARG A 282 1.82 -18.10 22.39
C ARG A 282 3.15 -18.83 22.39
N GLU A 283 3.84 -18.89 21.25
CA GLU A 283 5.14 -19.52 21.16
C GLU A 283 6.11 -18.88 22.16
N PRO A 284 6.83 -19.67 22.97
CA PRO A 284 7.93 -19.16 23.78
C PRO A 284 8.98 -18.45 22.93
N LYS A 285 9.71 -17.52 23.54
CA LYS A 285 10.80 -16.81 22.85
C LYS A 285 11.80 -17.83 22.27
N PRO A 286 12.03 -17.86 20.94
CA PRO A 286 12.99 -18.77 20.34
C PRO A 286 14.43 -18.33 20.67
N SER A 287 15.34 -19.30 20.70
CA SER A 287 16.78 -19.05 20.88
C SER A 287 17.50 -18.72 19.57
N ASP A 288 16.92 -19.12 18.44
CA ASP A 288 17.46 -18.82 17.11
C ASP A 288 17.24 -17.35 16.76
N GLU A 289 18.29 -16.66 16.33
CA GLU A 289 18.26 -15.22 16.06
C GLU A 289 17.39 -14.86 14.86
N GLN A 290 17.34 -15.71 13.83
CA GLN A 290 16.53 -15.45 12.63
C GLN A 290 15.05 -15.56 12.98
N GLN A 291 14.67 -16.61 13.71
CA GLN A 291 13.31 -16.77 14.22
C GLN A 291 12.94 -15.66 15.19
N LEU A 292 13.88 -15.21 16.02
CA LEU A 292 13.63 -14.17 17.01
C LEU A 292 13.19 -12.87 16.35
N ARG A 293 13.77 -12.48 15.20
CA ARG A 293 13.36 -11.27 14.46
C ARG A 293 11.88 -11.33 14.07
N ILE A 294 11.42 -12.46 13.54
CA ILE A 294 10.01 -12.65 13.18
C ILE A 294 9.14 -12.75 14.44
N TRP A 295 9.61 -13.45 15.48
CA TRP A 295 8.88 -13.63 16.74
C TRP A 295 8.62 -12.31 17.47
N GLN A 296 9.59 -11.38 17.44
CA GLN A 296 9.45 -10.03 18.00
C GLN A 296 8.43 -9.17 17.26
N ALA A 297 8.01 -9.58 16.06
CA ALA A 297 7.00 -8.90 15.25
C ALA A 297 5.79 -9.78 14.90
N ARG A 298 5.62 -10.90 15.61
CA ARG A 298 4.71 -11.98 15.21
C ARG A 298 3.26 -11.56 15.00
N ALA A 299 2.71 -10.64 15.80
CA ALA A 299 1.35 -10.16 15.57
C ALA A 299 1.27 -9.35 14.28
N LEU A 300 2.22 -8.44 14.06
CA LEU A 300 2.29 -7.60 12.86
C LEU A 300 2.49 -8.41 11.58
N MET A 301 3.17 -9.56 11.66
CA MET A 301 3.42 -10.46 10.53
C MET A 301 2.16 -11.14 9.97
N ILE A 302 1.00 -11.00 10.62
CA ILE A 302 -0.27 -11.41 10.02
C ILE A 302 -0.53 -10.74 8.67
N ASP A 303 0.09 -9.58 8.43
CA ASP A 303 0.03 -8.87 7.14
C ASP A 303 0.54 -9.70 5.96
N LEU A 304 1.47 -10.65 6.21
CA LEU A 304 2.06 -11.52 5.18
C LEU A 304 1.15 -12.69 4.79
N PHE A 305 0.04 -12.89 5.51
CA PHE A 305 -1.00 -13.86 5.17
C PHE A 305 -2.09 -13.26 4.27
N LEU A 306 -1.97 -11.98 3.93
CA LEU A 306 -2.80 -11.36 2.90
C LEU A 306 -2.23 -11.65 1.52
N PHE A 307 -3.10 -11.68 0.51
CA PHE A 307 -2.72 -11.84 -0.88
C PHE A 307 -1.65 -10.81 -1.28
N ALA A 308 -0.58 -11.31 -1.89
CA ALA A 308 0.46 -10.50 -2.49
C ALA A 308 0.50 -10.76 -4.00
N ASP A 309 0.38 -9.70 -4.76
CA ASP A 309 0.62 -9.74 -6.20
C ASP A 309 2.11 -9.97 -6.49
N GLU A 310 2.42 -10.62 -7.60
CA GLU A 310 3.81 -10.83 -8.08
C GLU A 310 4.62 -9.53 -8.17
N SER A 311 3.95 -8.40 -8.41
CA SER A 311 4.58 -7.08 -8.48
C SER A 311 4.68 -6.37 -7.11
N LEU A 312 4.19 -6.95 -6.01
CA LEU A 312 4.12 -6.29 -4.70
C LEU A 312 5.49 -5.79 -4.24
N ALA A 313 6.50 -6.66 -4.26
CA ALA A 313 7.85 -6.32 -3.81
C ALA A 313 8.51 -5.25 -4.71
N GLU A 314 8.34 -5.36 -6.02
CA GLU A 314 8.89 -4.38 -6.99
C GLU A 314 8.23 -3.01 -6.89
N ASN A 315 7.00 -2.96 -6.35
CA ASN A 315 6.22 -1.76 -6.23
C ASN A 315 6.49 -0.96 -4.93
N SER A 316 7.42 -1.40 -4.10
CA SER A 316 7.84 -0.65 -2.91
C SER A 316 8.38 0.73 -3.29
N ASN A 317 8.13 1.74 -2.44
CA ASN A 317 8.66 3.09 -2.69
C ASN A 317 10.19 3.08 -2.76
N TYR A 318 10.85 2.27 -1.92
CA TYR A 318 12.31 2.11 -1.92
C TYR A 318 12.83 1.55 -3.25
N VAL A 319 12.31 0.42 -3.70
CA VAL A 319 12.74 -0.22 -4.97
C VAL A 319 12.51 0.72 -6.15
N ARG A 320 11.32 1.35 -6.23
CA ARG A 320 11.00 2.33 -7.27
C ARG A 320 11.95 3.53 -7.30
N MET A 321 12.43 3.99 -6.14
CA MET A 321 13.39 5.09 -6.06
C MET A 321 14.82 4.65 -6.36
N ARG A 322 15.25 3.49 -5.85
CA ARG A 322 16.57 2.89 -6.09
C ARG A 322 16.79 2.61 -7.57
N ASP A 323 15.79 2.03 -8.21
CA ASP A 323 15.85 1.57 -9.60
C ASP A 323 15.36 2.65 -10.57
N LYS A 324 14.99 3.83 -10.06
CA LYS A 324 14.63 4.97 -10.89
C LYS A 324 15.77 5.25 -11.86
N PRO A 325 15.53 5.23 -13.18
CA PRO A 325 16.58 5.50 -14.16
C PRO A 325 17.22 6.85 -13.83
N LYS A 326 18.52 6.84 -13.52
CA LYS A 326 19.28 8.09 -13.39
C LYS A 326 19.16 8.77 -14.75
N LYS A 327 18.35 9.84 -14.82
CA LYS A 327 18.41 10.73 -15.99
C LYS A 327 19.86 11.19 -16.07
N THR A 328 20.62 10.63 -17.01
CA THR A 328 21.87 11.24 -17.45
C THR A 328 21.50 12.67 -17.76
N LYS A 329 22.01 13.63 -16.97
CA LYS A 329 21.86 15.04 -17.26
C LYS A 329 22.69 15.32 -18.52
N VAL A 330 22.21 14.90 -19.68
CA VAL A 330 22.42 15.67 -20.90
C VAL A 330 21.56 16.91 -20.67
N GLY A 331 22.20 18.06 -20.55
CA GLY A 331 21.54 19.32 -20.23
C GLY A 331 20.41 19.61 -21.20
N VAL A 332 19.18 19.27 -20.81
CA VAL A 332 17.97 19.80 -21.43
C VAL A 332 17.56 20.96 -20.55
N ALA A 333 17.70 22.16 -21.11
CA ALA A 333 17.39 23.43 -20.47
C ALA A 333 16.05 23.36 -19.73
N ARG A 334 16.04 23.89 -18.50
CA ARG A 334 14.87 24.06 -17.65
C ARG A 334 13.70 24.60 -18.47
N SER A 335 12.56 23.92 -18.40
CA SER A 335 11.28 24.45 -18.85
C SER A 335 11.01 25.78 -18.14
N VAL A 336 11.06 26.87 -18.92
CA VAL A 336 10.78 28.22 -18.44
C VAL A 336 9.31 28.29 -18.00
N LYS A 337 9.10 28.89 -16.82
CA LYS A 337 7.79 29.18 -16.23
C LYS A 337 6.89 29.89 -17.25
N ARG A 338 5.63 29.45 -17.35
CA ARG A 338 4.54 30.18 -18.05
C ARG A 338 4.50 31.63 -17.55
N THR A 339 4.97 32.56 -18.37
CA THR A 339 4.72 34.00 -18.21
C THR A 339 3.34 34.35 -18.78
N LYS A 340 2.74 35.40 -18.24
CA LYS A 340 1.38 35.89 -18.51
C LYS A 340 1.25 36.64 -19.86
N GLU A 341 2.22 36.50 -20.76
CA GLU A 341 2.28 37.20 -22.04
C GLU A 341 1.56 36.38 -23.13
N SER A 342 0.80 37.03 -24.01
CA SER A 342 0.13 36.34 -25.12
C SER A 342 1.14 35.85 -26.16
N ALA A 343 0.80 34.81 -26.93
CA ALA A 343 1.67 34.29 -27.98
C ALA A 343 2.06 35.35 -29.02
N GLU A 344 1.18 36.32 -29.28
CA GLU A 344 1.47 37.47 -30.14
C GLU A 344 2.54 38.38 -29.53
N GLN A 345 2.42 38.72 -28.24
CA GLN A 345 3.40 39.55 -27.53
C GLN A 345 4.78 38.91 -27.48
N ILE A 346 4.83 37.59 -27.28
CA ILE A 346 6.09 36.83 -27.25
C ILE A 346 6.77 36.86 -28.62
N VAL A 347 6.02 36.69 -29.71
CA VAL A 347 6.57 36.73 -31.08
C VAL A 347 6.97 38.15 -31.47
N ASP A 348 6.17 39.16 -31.17
CA ASP A 348 6.47 40.56 -31.51
C ASP A 348 7.72 41.05 -30.81
N LYS A 349 7.88 40.71 -29.53
CA LYS A 349 9.09 41.03 -28.76
C LYS A 349 10.32 40.31 -29.30
N ALA A 350 10.16 39.07 -29.77
CA ALA A 350 11.26 38.34 -30.39
C ALA A 350 11.64 38.98 -31.72
N LEU A 351 10.67 39.32 -32.58
CA LEU A 351 10.89 39.94 -33.90
C LEU A 351 11.44 41.38 -33.82
N ALA A 352 11.27 42.07 -32.70
CA ALA A 352 11.78 43.43 -32.48
C ALA A 352 13.27 43.50 -32.07
N GLN A 353 13.97 42.36 -31.95
CA GLN A 353 15.41 42.36 -31.63
C GLN A 353 16.25 42.76 -32.85
N GLU A 354 17.29 43.57 -32.63
CA GLU A 354 18.26 44.02 -33.64
C GLU A 354 19.16 42.88 -34.12
N ASP A 355 18.64 41.93 -34.92
CA ASP A 355 19.39 41.05 -35.85
C ASP A 355 18.46 40.00 -36.52
N ILE A 356 17.23 40.39 -36.86
CA ILE A 356 16.25 39.48 -37.45
C ILE A 356 16.12 39.73 -38.95
N PRO A 357 16.45 38.73 -39.79
CA PRO A 357 16.23 38.80 -41.23
C PRO A 357 14.80 39.17 -41.62
N GLU A 358 14.68 40.00 -42.65
CA GLU A 358 13.40 40.60 -43.09
C GLU A 358 12.34 39.54 -43.46
N TYR A 359 12.76 38.39 -44.02
CA TYR A 359 11.84 37.29 -44.37
C TYR A 359 11.16 36.64 -43.15
N LEU A 360 11.73 36.75 -41.94
CA LEU A 360 11.10 36.25 -40.72
C LEU A 360 9.97 37.17 -40.22
N LEU A 361 10.00 38.44 -40.60
CA LEU A 361 8.92 39.39 -40.32
C LEU A 361 7.66 39.02 -41.12
N GLU A 362 7.82 38.58 -42.37
CA GLU A 362 6.71 38.13 -43.23
C GLU A 362 6.07 36.82 -42.70
N MET A 363 6.83 36.01 -41.97
CA MET A 363 6.36 34.74 -41.39
C MET A 363 5.81 34.85 -39.97
N ARG A 364 5.54 36.07 -39.49
CA ARG A 364 5.00 36.36 -38.15
C ARG A 364 3.81 35.48 -37.76
N ASN A 365 2.83 35.33 -38.64
CA ASN A 365 1.61 34.56 -38.33
C ASN A 365 1.90 33.05 -38.12
N SER A 366 2.84 32.48 -38.88
CA SER A 366 3.26 31.09 -38.73
C SER A 366 4.04 30.86 -37.44
N LEU A 367 4.83 31.85 -37.01
CA LEU A 367 5.52 31.83 -35.71
C LEU A 367 4.51 31.89 -34.55
N ILE A 368 3.49 32.75 -34.64
CA ILE A 368 2.43 32.86 -33.62
C ILE A 368 1.69 31.54 -33.47
N ASN A 369 1.29 30.90 -34.58
CA ASN A 369 0.61 29.60 -34.52
C ASN A 369 1.50 28.53 -33.88
N SER A 370 2.78 28.47 -34.26
CA SER A 370 3.74 27.54 -33.64
C SER A 370 3.90 27.73 -32.13
N VAL A 371 3.84 28.99 -31.66
CA VAL A 371 3.91 29.31 -30.23
C VAL A 371 2.59 29.01 -29.52
N LYS A 372 1.44 29.24 -30.17
CA LYS A 372 0.12 28.82 -29.65
C LYS A 372 0.02 27.30 -29.49
N ASP A 373 0.65 26.54 -30.39
CA ASP A 373 0.77 25.08 -30.32
C ASP A 373 1.79 24.59 -29.28
N GLY A 374 2.36 25.49 -28.48
CA GLY A 374 3.19 25.16 -27.32
C GLY A 374 4.70 25.07 -27.60
N LYS A 375 5.18 25.45 -28.79
CA LYS A 375 6.63 25.53 -29.07
C LYS A 375 7.23 26.83 -28.53
N PRO A 376 8.44 26.81 -27.93
CA PRO A 376 9.15 28.05 -27.57
C PRO A 376 9.46 28.90 -28.80
N VAL A 377 9.33 30.23 -28.70
CA VAL A 377 9.52 31.17 -29.82
C VAL A 377 10.91 31.06 -30.45
N GLU A 378 11.95 30.88 -29.63
CA GLU A 378 13.34 30.71 -30.10
C GLU A 378 13.50 29.47 -30.98
N LYS A 379 12.82 28.38 -30.64
CA LYS A 379 12.80 27.15 -31.46
C LYS A 379 12.02 27.34 -32.74
N ALA A 380 10.91 28.08 -32.70
CA ALA A 380 10.11 28.38 -33.89
C ALA A 380 10.92 29.24 -34.87
N ILE A 381 11.62 30.27 -34.38
CA ILE A 381 12.50 31.13 -35.18
C ILE A 381 13.69 30.32 -35.75
N SER A 382 14.34 29.50 -34.93
CA SER A 382 15.44 28.63 -35.38
C SER A 382 15.01 27.65 -36.47
N LEU A 383 13.81 27.07 -36.35
CA LEU A 383 13.24 26.19 -37.37
C LEU A 383 12.97 26.95 -38.68
N MET A 384 12.35 28.13 -38.60
CA MET A 384 12.10 28.97 -39.78
C MET A 384 13.39 29.42 -40.45
N ARG A 385 14.44 29.72 -39.68
CA ARG A 385 15.77 29.99 -40.19
C ARG A 385 16.37 28.78 -40.92
N SER A 386 16.20 27.58 -40.38
CA SER A 386 16.70 26.36 -41.02
C SER A 386 15.96 25.97 -42.31
N ILE A 387 14.70 26.37 -42.47
CA ILE A 387 13.87 25.98 -43.62
C ILE A 387 13.97 27.00 -44.74
N PHE A 388 14.07 28.29 -44.41
CA PHE A 388 13.96 29.39 -45.36
C PHE A 388 15.16 30.36 -45.37
N GLY A 389 16.13 30.19 -44.46
CA GLY A 389 17.32 31.03 -44.33
C GLY A 389 18.56 30.47 -45.00
#